data_AF-A0A060C5D8-F1
#
_entry.id   AF-A0A060C5D8-F1
#
_cell.length_a   1.000
_cell.length_b   1.000
_cell.length_c   1.000
_cell.angle_alpha   90.00
_cell.angle_beta   90.00
_cell.angle_gamma   90.00
#
_symmetry.space_group_name_H-M   'P 1'
#
loop_
_entity.id
_entity.type
_entity.pdbx_description
1 polymer ?
#
loop_
_entity_poly.entity_id
_entity_poly.type
_entity_poly.pdbx_seq_one_letter_code
_entity_poly.pdbx_strand_id
1 'polypeptide(L)' 'GPRHFAHAFDRPVVSLFGPTHIGWTETYHPRAVHLQKRVECGPCQLRACPLDHRCMTSLTPAEVLAAAEGLL' A
#
# COMPACT_ATOMS: atom_id res chain seq x y z
N GLY A 1 0.27 0.56 12.41
CA GLY A 1 1.63 0.25 11.91
C GLY A 1 2.41 1.52 11.56
N PRO A 2 3.67 1.40 11.11
CA PRO A 2 4.61 2.53 10.90
C PRO A 2 4.06 3.71 10.10
N ARG A 3 3.20 3.47 9.10
CA ARG A 3 2.56 4.54 8.31
C ARG A 3 1.77 5.58 9.13
N HIS A 4 1.20 5.17 10.28
CA HIS A 4 0.48 6.12 11.16
C HIS A 4 1.44 7.05 11.91
N PHE A 5 2.64 6.56 12.24
CA PHE A 5 3.68 7.40 12.81
C PHE A 5 4.22 8.36 11.77
N ALA A 6 4.43 7.92 10.52
CA ALA A 6 4.83 8.80 9.43
C ALA A 6 3.87 10.00 9.29
N HIS A 7 2.57 9.77 9.40
CA HIS A 7 1.58 10.86 9.44
C HIS A 7 1.80 11.83 10.61
N ALA A 8 2.00 11.31 11.83
CA ALA A 8 2.23 12.13 13.02
C ALA A 8 3.51 12.97 12.95
N PHE A 9 4.52 12.51 12.22
CA PHE A 9 5.81 13.19 12.04
C PHE A 9 5.92 13.97 10.71
N ASP A 10 4.82 14.15 9.98
CA ASP A 10 4.80 14.78 8.66
C ASP A 10 5.88 14.23 7.70
N ARG A 11 5.98 12.90 7.66
CA ARG A 11 6.92 12.19 6.78
C ARG A 11 6.17 11.60 5.59
N PRO A 12 6.62 11.86 4.34
CA PRO A 12 6.09 11.18 3.18
C PRO A 12 6.10 9.67 3.36
N VAL A 13 5.06 9.01 2.86
CA VAL A 13 4.95 7.56 3.00
C VAL A 13 4.37 6.94 1.73
N VAL A 14 5.07 5.92 1.24
CA VAL A 14 4.53 4.99 0.25
C VAL A 14 4.11 3.73 1.00
N SER A 15 2.82 3.37 0.92
CA SER A 15 2.28 2.16 1.55
C SER A 15 1.87 1.15 0.48
N LEU A 16 2.30 -0.09 0.65
CA LEU A 16 1.97 -1.21 -0.24
C LEU A 16 0.80 -2.00 0.34
N PHE A 17 -0.24 -2.17 -0.46
CA PHE A 17 -1.45 -2.89 -0.07
C PHE A 17 -1.70 -4.07 -1.01
N GLY A 18 -2.05 -5.21 -0.41
CA GLY A 18 -2.46 -6.42 -1.12
C GLY A 18 -3.85 -6.86 -0.68
N PRO A 19 -3.96 -7.74 0.33
CA PRO A 19 -5.27 -8.22 0.80
C PRO A 19 -6.09 -7.14 1.51
N THR A 20 -5.44 -6.13 2.09
CA THR A 20 -6.09 -5.08 2.86
C THR A 20 -6.72 -4.03 1.94
N HIS A 21 -8.02 -3.77 2.14
CA HIS A 21 -8.75 -2.66 1.53
C HIS A 21 -8.27 -1.33 2.13
N ILE A 22 -7.72 -0.46 1.28
CA ILE A 22 -7.14 0.83 1.68
C ILE A 22 -8.15 1.67 2.47
N GLY A 23 -9.38 1.80 1.95
CA GLY A 23 -10.42 2.65 2.53
C GLY A 23 -10.86 2.33 3.97
N TRP A 24 -10.52 1.15 4.52
CA TRP A 24 -10.78 0.85 5.94
C TRP A 24 -9.70 1.39 6.87
N THR A 25 -8.58 1.81 6.29
CA THR A 25 -7.38 2.17 7.02
C THR A 25 -6.83 3.51 6.53
N GLU A 26 -7.59 4.29 5.78
CA GLU A 26 -7.18 5.59 5.24
C GLU A 26 -6.59 6.49 6.35
N THR A 27 -5.42 7.08 6.10
CA THR A 27 -4.79 8.02 7.05
C THR A 27 -5.05 9.48 6.72
N TYR A 28 -5.59 9.77 5.53
CA TYR A 28 -5.81 11.13 5.01
C TYR A 28 -4.55 12.02 5.06
N HIS A 29 -3.36 11.41 5.07
CA HIS A 29 -2.11 12.16 5.09
C HIS A 29 -1.84 12.73 3.69
N PRO A 30 -1.67 14.05 3.52
CA PRO A 30 -1.53 14.66 2.19
C PRO A 30 -0.33 14.16 1.38
N ARG A 31 0.72 13.67 2.05
CA ARG A 31 1.95 13.16 1.43
C ARG A 31 2.03 11.62 1.50
N ALA A 32 0.87 10.96 1.54
CA ALA A 32 0.78 9.51 1.45
C ALA A 32 0.40 9.06 0.03
N VAL A 33 1.12 8.08 -0.47
CA VAL A 33 0.78 7.35 -1.70
C VAL A 33 0.50 5.90 -1.34
N HIS A 34 -0.55 5.34 -1.92
CA HIS A 34 -1.00 3.97 -1.65
C HIS A 34 -0.94 3.17 -2.95
N LEU A 35 -0.10 2.14 -2.99
CA LEU A 35 0.04 1.26 -4.14
C LEU A 35 -0.72 -0.05 -3.88
N GLN A 36 -1.64 -0.39 -4.77
CA GLN A 36 -2.38 -1.65 -4.74
C GLN A 36 -2.63 -2.14 -6.16
N LYS A 37 -2.29 -3.40 -6.44
CA LYS A 37 -2.63 -4.03 -7.72
C LYS A 37 -4.10 -4.43 -7.71
N ARG A 38 -4.83 -4.04 -8.76
CA ARG A 38 -6.18 -4.56 -9.01
C ARG A 38 -6.08 -6.01 -9.47
N VAL A 39 -6.67 -6.90 -8.71
CA VAL A 39 -6.75 -8.34 -9.00
C VAL A 39 -8.14 -8.82 -8.65
N GLU A 40 -8.63 -9.84 -9.35
CA GLU A 40 -10.00 -10.35 -9.17
C GLU A 40 -10.27 -10.81 -7.73
N CYS A 41 -9.29 -11.45 -7.10
CA CYS A 41 -9.43 -11.99 -5.75
C CYS A 41 -9.31 -10.93 -4.64
N GLY A 42 -9.10 -9.65 -4.95
CA GLY A 42 -8.71 -8.64 -3.94
C GLY A 42 -9.47 -7.31 -4.05
N PRO A 43 -9.52 -6.53 -2.96
CA PRO A 43 -8.93 -6.79 -1.63
C PRO A 43 -9.76 -7.77 -0.78
N CYS A 44 -9.20 -8.94 -0.42
CA CYS A 44 -9.94 -10.03 0.22
C CYS A 44 -9.98 -10.00 1.75
N GLN A 45 -9.10 -9.24 2.40
CA GLN A 45 -8.95 -9.18 3.86
C GLN A 45 -8.61 -10.50 4.56
N LEU A 46 -8.20 -11.54 3.81
CA LEU A 46 -7.84 -12.83 4.37
C LEU A 46 -6.47 -12.78 5.04
N ARG A 47 -6.33 -13.44 6.21
CA ARG A 47 -5.07 -13.54 6.94
C ARG A 47 -4.02 -14.41 6.22
N ALA A 48 -4.48 -15.46 5.56
CA ALA A 48 -3.66 -16.34 4.73
C ALA A 48 -4.26 -16.37 3.32
N CYS A 49 -3.44 -16.15 2.29
CA CYS A 49 -3.93 -16.22 0.92
C CYS A 49 -4.13 -17.68 0.52
N PRO A 50 -5.31 -18.06 0.00
CA PRO A 50 -5.53 -19.39 -0.55
C PRO A 50 -4.97 -19.55 -1.97
N LEU A 51 -4.39 -18.49 -2.54
CA LEU A 51 -3.85 -18.43 -3.90
C LEU A 51 -2.33 -18.18 -3.84
N ASP A 52 -1.84 -17.17 -4.56
CA ASP A 52 -0.41 -16.93 -4.82
C ASP A 52 0.08 -15.54 -4.37
N HIS A 53 -0.73 -14.80 -3.61
CA HIS A 53 -0.43 -13.43 -3.21
C HIS A 53 -0.09 -12.47 -4.37
N ARG A 54 -0.60 -12.70 -5.60
CA ARG A 54 -0.38 -11.80 -6.76
C ARG A 54 -0.71 -10.32 -6.51
N CYS A 55 -1.60 -10.03 -5.57
CA CYS A 55 -1.88 -8.64 -5.14
C CYS A 55 -0.67 -7.94 -4.51
N MET A 56 0.25 -8.69 -3.90
CA MET A 56 1.51 -8.20 -3.33
C MET A 56 2.71 -8.47 -4.24
N THR A 57 2.80 -9.67 -4.81
CA THR A 57 4.01 -10.09 -5.56
C THR A 57 4.14 -9.42 -6.92
N SER A 58 3.04 -8.93 -7.50
CA SER A 58 3.08 -8.18 -8.77
C SER A 58 3.47 -6.70 -8.60
N LEU A 59 3.59 -6.18 -7.37
CA LEU A 59 4.14 -4.84 -7.13
C LEU A 59 5.64 -4.88 -7.37
N THR A 60 6.13 -4.09 -8.32
CA THR A 60 7.55 -4.10 -8.68
C THR A 60 8.34 -3.03 -7.91
N PRO A 61 9.64 -3.27 -7.61
CA PRO A 61 10.49 -2.24 -7.00
C PRO A 61 10.53 -0.93 -7.79
N ALA A 62 10.48 -0.99 -9.12
CA ALA A 62 10.48 0.19 -9.98
C ALA A 62 9.23 1.08 -9.77
N GLU A 63 8.05 0.47 -9.62
CA GLU A 63 6.82 1.21 -9.30
C GLU A 63 6.88 1.86 -7.91
N VAL A 64 7.48 1.17 -6.94
CA VAL A 64 7.67 1.72 -5.58
C VAL A 64 8.66 2.87 -5.60
N LEU A 65 9.76 2.75 -6.34
CA LEU A 65 10.76 3.80 -6.47
C LEU A 65 10.18 5.05 -7.13
N ALA A 66 9.47 4.89 -8.26
CA ALA A 66 8.84 6.02 -8.94
C ALA A 66 7.83 6.75 -8.04
N ALA A 67 7.04 6.01 -7.25
CA ALA A 67 6.12 6.60 -6.28
C ALA A 67 6.87 7.35 -5.15
N ALA A 68 8.01 6.83 -4.71
CA ALA A 68 8.83 7.47 -3.68
C ALA A 68 9.51 8.75 -4.20
N GLU A 69 10.05 8.72 -5.43
CA GLU A 69 10.67 9.87 -6.08
C GLU A 69 9.68 11.02 -6.29
N GLY A 70 8.41 10.72 -6.57
CA GLY A 70 7.35 11.73 -6.68
C GLY A 70 6.99 12.45 -5.38
N LEU A 71 7.55 12.03 -4.24
CA LEU A 71 7.30 12.62 -2.91
C LEU A 71 8.51 13.36 -2.31
N LEU A 72 9.66 13.32 -2.99
CA LEU A 72 10.90 14.03 -2.64
C LEU A 72 10.77 15.52 -2.98
#